data_AF-A0A6A3IGF6-F1
#
_entry.id   AF-A0A6A3IGF6-F1
#
_cell.length_a   1.000
_cell.length_b   1.000
_cell.length_c   1.000
_cell.angle_alpha   90.00
_cell.angle_beta   90.00
_cell.angle_gamma   90.00
#
_symmetry.space_group_name_H-M   'P 1'
#
loop_
_entity.id
_entity.type
_entity.pdbx_description
1 polymer ?
#
loop_
_entity_poly.entity_id
_entity_poly.type
_entity_poly.pdbx_seq_one_letter_code
_entity_poly.pdbx_strand_id
1 'polypeptide(L)'
;MPSRMETKLKEMNFTHVVLQFQWDEIIMPALRHFYKVHGHTDVSYGFVVPDSDDAWPRLSWNWPLGGTVLRVRIGNGFSRQVEESKEELKKMKLCYEMTIFERDWNEKILPAADGIPPSTRSLYCGEAIRGATCISVA
;
A
#
# COMPACT_ATOMS: atom_id res chain seq x y z
N MET A 1 13.34 28.54 -18.54
CA MET A 1 12.37 28.35 -19.64
C MET A 1 12.39 26.87 -19.99
N PRO A 2 11.35 26.09 -19.67
CA PRO A 2 11.30 24.68 -20.07
C PRO A 2 11.32 24.59 -21.59
N SER A 3 12.05 23.60 -22.11
CA SER A 3 12.24 23.45 -23.55
C SER A 3 10.92 23.06 -24.24
N ARG A 4 10.76 23.44 -25.51
CA ARG A 4 9.58 23.15 -26.33
C ARG A 4 9.15 21.66 -26.32
N MET A 5 10.09 20.75 -26.07
CA MET A 5 9.83 19.31 -25.97
C MET A 5 9.26 18.91 -24.60
N GLU A 6 9.69 19.54 -23.50
CA GLU A 6 9.12 19.31 -22.15
C GLU A 6 7.66 19.78 -22.07
N THR A 7 7.32 20.87 -22.76
CA THR A 7 5.93 21.36 -22.84
C THR A 7 5.02 20.38 -23.59
N LYS A 8 5.48 19.82 -24.72
CA LYS A 8 4.70 18.82 -25.48
C LYS A 8 4.51 17.51 -24.73
N LEU A 9 5.52 17.04 -24.00
CA LEU A 9 5.43 15.84 -23.17
C LEU A 9 4.46 16.03 -21.99
N LYS A 10 4.42 17.23 -21.40
CA LYS A 10 3.38 17.61 -20.41
C LYS A 10 1.99 17.71 -21.03
N GLU A 11 1.86 18.27 -22.23
CA GLU A 11 0.59 18.36 -22.97
C GLU A 11 0.03 16.98 -23.34
N MET A 12 0.89 15.98 -23.56
CA MET A 12 0.46 14.63 -23.92
C MET A 12 0.20 13.71 -22.72
N ASN A 13 0.34 14.20 -21.48
CA ASN A 13 0.02 13.49 -20.24
C ASN A 13 0.53 12.01 -20.22
N PHE A 14 1.67 11.73 -20.86
CA PHE A 14 2.15 10.36 -21.07
C PHE A 14 2.38 9.61 -19.77
N THR A 15 2.85 10.31 -18.73
CA THR A 15 3.05 9.75 -17.40
C THR A 15 1.75 9.21 -16.81
N HIS A 16 0.64 9.92 -17.02
CA HIS A 16 -0.66 9.48 -16.57
C HIS A 16 -1.15 8.25 -17.31
N VAL A 17 -1.00 8.21 -18.64
CA VAL A 17 -1.41 7.07 -19.46
C VAL A 17 -0.62 5.81 -19.07
N VAL A 18 0.69 5.94 -18.85
CA VAL A 18 1.53 4.82 -18.42
C VAL A 18 1.17 4.33 -17.02
N LEU A 19 0.97 5.24 -16.06
CA LEU A 19 0.57 4.86 -14.69
C LEU A 19 -0.81 4.21 -14.66
N GLN A 20 -1.75 4.71 -15.47
CA GLN A 20 -3.08 4.12 -15.61
C GLN A 20 -2.99 2.70 -16.19
N PHE A 21 -2.24 2.52 -17.27
CA PHE A 21 -2.02 1.20 -17.88
C PHE A 21 -1.39 0.22 -16.88
N GLN A 22 -0.34 0.63 -16.16
CA GLN A 22 0.27 -0.20 -15.12
C GLN A 22 -0.74 -0.57 -14.03
N TRP A 23 -1.59 0.36 -13.63
CA TRP A 23 -2.60 0.10 -12.62
C TRP A 23 -3.64 -0.93 -13.09
N ASP A 24 -4.22 -0.70 -14.26
CA ASP A 24 -5.37 -1.46 -14.77
C ASP A 24 -4.97 -2.85 -15.26
N GLU A 25 -3.82 -2.96 -15.94
CA GLU A 25 -3.40 -4.18 -16.63
C GLU A 25 -2.41 -5.03 -15.84
N ILE A 26 -1.70 -4.43 -14.87
CA ILE A 26 -0.65 -5.13 -14.12
C ILE A 26 -1.01 -5.24 -12.64
N ILE A 27 -1.17 -4.11 -11.97
CA ILE A 27 -1.25 -4.05 -10.50
C ILE A 27 -2.58 -4.61 -10.00
N MET A 28 -3.71 -4.12 -10.53
CA MET A 28 -5.04 -4.55 -10.09
C MET A 28 -5.33 -6.02 -10.39
N PRO A 29 -5.01 -6.57 -11.58
CA PRO A 29 -5.16 -8.00 -11.84
C PRO A 29 -4.32 -8.87 -10.90
N ALA A 30 -3.07 -8.48 -10.63
CA ALA A 30 -2.21 -9.21 -9.69
C ALA A 30 -2.73 -9.14 -8.25
N LEU A 31 -3.21 -7.98 -7.80
CA LEU A 31 -3.83 -7.83 -6.47
C LEU A 31 -5.10 -8.68 -6.32
N ARG A 32 -5.98 -8.68 -7.33
CA ARG A 32 -7.19 -9.52 -7.34
C ARG A 32 -6.83 -10.99 -7.25
N HIS A 33 -5.80 -11.43 -7.98
CA HIS A 33 -5.31 -12.80 -7.91
C HIS A 33 -4.77 -13.14 -6.51
N PHE A 34 -3.86 -12.31 -5.98
CA PHE A 34 -3.30 -12.48 -4.64
C PHE A 34 -4.42 -12.57 -3.57
N TYR A 35 -5.39 -11.66 -3.64
CA TYR A 35 -6.53 -11.65 -2.73
C TYR A 35 -7.39 -12.91 -2.83
N LYS A 36 -7.62 -13.43 -4.04
CA LYS A 36 -8.36 -14.67 -4.24
C LYS A 36 -7.67 -15.89 -3.62
N VAL A 37 -6.35 -15.93 -3.68
CA VAL A 37 -5.55 -17.06 -3.16
C VAL A 37 -5.36 -16.98 -1.65
N HIS A 38 -5.08 -15.78 -1.11
CA HIS A 38 -4.70 -15.60 0.30
C HIS A 38 -5.83 -15.06 1.18
N GLY A 39 -6.90 -14.50 0.61
CA GLY A 39 -8.00 -13.87 1.35
C GLY A 39 -7.66 -12.51 1.99
N HIS A 40 -6.43 -12.03 1.81
CA HIS A 40 -5.95 -10.72 2.24
C HIS A 40 -5.01 -10.13 1.18
N THR A 41 -4.76 -8.83 1.24
CA THR A 41 -3.78 -8.13 0.39
C THR A 41 -2.53 -7.72 1.17
N ASP A 42 -2.21 -8.44 2.25
CA ASP A 42 -0.93 -8.30 2.92
C ASP A 42 0.23 -8.95 2.15
N VAL A 43 0.68 -8.25 1.13
CA VAL A 43 1.80 -8.68 0.30
C VAL A 43 3.12 -8.28 0.97
N SER A 44 4.00 -9.26 1.21
CA SER A 44 5.35 -9.00 1.73
C SER A 44 6.14 -8.09 0.77
N TYR A 45 6.94 -7.17 1.30
CA TYR A 45 7.70 -6.19 0.49
C TYR A 45 8.53 -6.83 -0.64
N GLY A 46 9.18 -7.96 -0.35
CA GLY A 46 10.02 -8.67 -1.31
C GLY A 46 9.26 -9.56 -2.29
N PHE A 47 7.92 -9.61 -2.23
CA PHE A 47 7.13 -10.46 -3.10
C PHE A 47 7.14 -9.93 -4.54
N VAL A 48 7.57 -10.80 -5.45
CA VAL A 48 7.56 -10.61 -6.90
C VAL A 48 6.64 -11.66 -7.47
N VAL A 49 5.79 -11.27 -8.42
CA VAL A 49 4.88 -12.21 -9.09
C VAL A 49 5.71 -13.27 -9.84
N PRO A 50 5.49 -14.57 -9.58
CA PRO A 50 6.20 -15.63 -10.27
C PRO A 50 5.82 -15.68 -11.76
N ASP A 51 6.80 -15.93 -12.62
CA ASP A 51 6.64 -16.10 -14.06
C ASP A 51 6.48 -17.57 -14.50
N SER A 52 6.56 -18.49 -13.55
CA SER A 52 6.39 -19.93 -13.75
C SER A 52 4.96 -20.42 -13.47
N ASP A 53 4.06 -19.51 -13.05
CA ASP A 53 2.69 -19.83 -12.69
C ASP A 53 1.70 -19.07 -13.58
N ASP A 54 1.07 -19.82 -14.50
CA ASP A 54 0.03 -19.32 -15.42
C ASP A 54 -1.27 -18.88 -14.70
N ALA A 55 -1.41 -19.14 -13.40
CA ALA A 55 -2.51 -18.61 -12.61
C ALA A 55 -2.42 -17.07 -12.50
N TRP A 56 -1.21 -16.50 -12.61
CA TRP A 56 -0.98 -15.06 -12.60
C TRP A 56 -1.17 -14.44 -13.99
N PRO A 57 -1.71 -13.21 -14.08
CA PRO A 57 -1.73 -12.46 -15.33
C PRO A 57 -0.32 -12.31 -15.91
N ARG A 58 -0.12 -12.67 -17.19
CA ARG A 58 1.22 -12.63 -17.83
C ARG A 58 1.88 -11.25 -17.77
N LEU A 59 1.10 -10.17 -17.87
CA LEU A 59 1.61 -8.80 -17.77
C LEU A 59 2.11 -8.45 -16.37
N SER A 60 1.70 -9.21 -15.36
CA SER A 60 2.15 -9.04 -13.98
C SER A 60 3.34 -9.90 -13.59
N TRP A 61 3.78 -10.83 -14.44
CA TRP A 61 4.95 -11.64 -14.17
C TRP A 61 6.20 -10.80 -13.94
N ASN A 62 7.02 -11.22 -12.97
CA ASN A 62 8.20 -10.51 -12.51
C ASN A 62 7.93 -9.09 -11.96
N TRP A 63 6.66 -8.72 -11.73
CA TRP A 63 6.33 -7.42 -11.16
C TRP A 63 6.55 -7.42 -9.64
N PRO A 64 7.23 -6.40 -9.07
CA PRO A 64 7.43 -6.28 -7.63
C PRO A 64 6.15 -5.78 -6.94
N LEU A 65 5.19 -6.70 -6.79
CA LEU A 65 3.87 -6.40 -6.23
C LEU A 65 3.98 -5.95 -4.78
N GLY A 66 4.88 -6.53 -3.98
CA GLY A 66 5.11 -6.15 -2.59
C GLY A 66 5.54 -4.69 -2.42
N GLY A 67 6.55 -4.28 -3.17
CA GLY A 67 7.01 -2.89 -3.21
C GLY A 67 5.93 -1.94 -3.73
N THR A 68 5.13 -2.36 -4.70
CA THR A 68 4.01 -1.57 -5.23
C THR A 68 2.94 -1.33 -4.16
N VAL A 69 2.53 -2.38 -3.46
CA VAL A 69 1.56 -2.30 -2.35
C VAL A 69 2.08 -1.38 -1.24
N LEU A 70 3.36 -1.49 -0.89
CA LEU A 70 3.97 -0.58 0.07
C LEU A 70 3.85 0.89 -0.37
N ARG A 71 4.16 1.19 -1.64
CA ARG A 71 4.06 2.55 -2.19
C ARG A 71 2.64 3.09 -2.17
N VAL A 72 1.66 2.24 -2.46
CA VAL A 72 0.23 2.57 -2.35
C VAL A 72 -0.14 2.89 -0.91
N ARG A 73 0.31 2.08 0.06
CA ARG A 73 0.01 2.27 1.49
C ARG A 73 0.59 3.55 2.07
N ILE A 74 1.83 3.90 1.70
CA ILE A 74 2.48 5.12 2.21
C ILE A 74 2.12 6.37 1.40
N GLY A 75 1.21 6.27 0.42
CA GLY A 75 0.77 7.39 -0.42
C GLY A 75 1.80 7.90 -1.44
N ASN A 76 2.93 7.19 -1.64
CA ASN A 76 4.04 7.60 -2.51
C ASN A 76 3.96 7.03 -3.95
N GLY A 77 2.79 6.54 -4.36
CA GLY A 77 2.59 6.03 -5.71
C GLY A 77 1.13 5.82 -6.07
N PHE A 78 0.80 6.02 -7.35
CA PHE A 78 -0.51 5.76 -7.93
C PHE A 78 -1.67 6.49 -7.23
N SER A 79 -1.43 7.64 -6.58
CA SER A 79 -2.41 8.30 -5.71
C SER A 79 -3.75 8.58 -6.40
N ARG A 80 -3.73 8.95 -7.69
CA ARG A 80 -4.93 9.18 -8.49
C ARG A 80 -5.70 7.88 -8.76
N GLN A 81 -4.98 6.84 -9.16
CA GLN A 81 -5.55 5.52 -9.47
C GLN A 81 -6.10 4.82 -8.23
N VAL A 82 -5.42 5.00 -7.09
CA VAL A 82 -5.86 4.53 -5.78
C VAL A 82 -7.17 5.21 -5.39
N GLU A 83 -7.28 6.52 -5.56
CA GLU A 83 -8.54 7.25 -5.29
C GLU A 83 -9.68 6.78 -6.21
N GLU A 84 -9.39 6.58 -7.51
CA GLU A 84 -10.37 6.05 -8.47
C GLU A 84 -10.82 4.62 -8.14
N SER A 85 -9.91 3.79 -7.62
CA SER A 85 -10.16 2.36 -7.31
C SER A 85 -10.44 2.10 -5.83
N LYS A 86 -10.66 3.14 -5.02
CA LYS A 86 -10.70 3.03 -3.55
C LYS A 86 -11.72 2.03 -3.01
N GLU A 87 -12.90 1.98 -3.63
CA GLU A 87 -13.97 1.08 -3.19
C GLU A 87 -13.60 -0.38 -3.46
N GLU A 88 -12.92 -0.65 -4.57
CA GLU A 88 -12.44 -1.99 -4.91
C GLU A 88 -11.32 -2.42 -3.96
N LEU A 89 -10.38 -1.51 -3.67
CA LEU A 89 -9.30 -1.75 -2.71
C LEU A 89 -9.83 -2.01 -1.30
N LYS A 90 -10.84 -1.25 -0.88
CA LYS A 90 -11.53 -1.44 0.40
C LYS A 90 -12.22 -2.81 0.46
N LYS A 91 -12.89 -3.22 -0.62
CA LYS A 91 -13.51 -4.55 -0.74
C LYS A 91 -12.48 -5.68 -0.65
N MET A 92 -11.30 -5.50 -1.23
CA MET A 92 -10.17 -6.44 -1.15
C MET A 92 -9.42 -6.40 0.21
N LYS A 93 -9.90 -5.60 1.18
CA LYS A 93 -9.26 -5.40 2.49
C LYS A 93 -7.83 -4.87 2.39
N LEU A 94 -7.53 -4.08 1.36
CA LEU A 94 -6.26 -3.38 1.27
C LEU A 94 -6.29 -2.19 2.23
N CYS A 95 -5.72 -2.37 3.41
CA CYS A 95 -5.57 -1.30 4.40
C CYS A 95 -4.50 -0.31 3.91
N TYR A 96 -4.96 0.81 3.33
CA TYR A 96 -4.12 1.97 3.02
C TYR A 96 -4.46 3.20 3.91
N GLU A 97 -5.59 3.15 4.64
CA GLU A 97 -5.97 4.20 5.60
C GLU A 97 -5.21 4.12 6.94
N MET A 98 -4.66 2.96 7.29
CA MET A 98 -3.87 2.75 8.51
C MET A 98 -2.39 2.59 8.17
N THR A 99 -1.52 3.15 9.01
CA THR A 99 -0.08 2.90 8.89
C THR A 99 0.22 1.41 9.07
N ILE A 100 1.30 0.91 8.44
CA ILE A 100 1.76 -0.48 8.61
C ILE A 100 1.94 -0.81 10.11
N PHE A 101 2.36 0.17 10.90
CA PHE A 101 2.47 0.09 12.35
C PHE A 101 1.12 -0.07 13.05
N GLU A 102 0.13 0.76 12.77
CA GLU A 102 -1.21 0.63 13.39
C GLU A 102 -1.87 -0.70 13.06
N ARG A 103 -1.70 -1.21 11.84
CA ARG A 103 -2.22 -2.51 11.46
C ARG A 103 -1.49 -3.66 12.14
N ASP A 104 -0.16 -3.72 12.04
CA ASP A 104 0.61 -4.80 12.68
C ASP A 104 0.42 -4.79 14.20
N TRP A 105 0.31 -3.60 14.80
CA TRP A 105 -0.10 -3.45 16.19
C TRP A 105 -1.50 -4.03 16.42
N ASN A 106 -2.49 -3.65 15.61
CA ASN A 106 -3.87 -4.08 15.80
C ASN A 106 -4.11 -5.58 15.54
N GLU A 107 -3.41 -6.18 14.59
CA GLU A 107 -3.66 -7.56 14.14
C GLU A 107 -2.71 -8.58 14.75
N LYS A 108 -1.48 -8.19 15.11
CA LYS A 108 -0.47 -9.12 15.63
C LYS A 108 -0.17 -8.89 17.10
N ILE A 109 -0.18 -7.63 17.55
CA ILE A 109 0.20 -7.28 18.93
C ILE A 109 -1.02 -7.27 19.86
N LEU A 110 -2.15 -6.67 19.47
CA LEU A 110 -3.34 -6.63 20.33
C LEU A 110 -3.93 -8.00 20.67
N PRO A 111 -4.04 -8.96 19.74
CA PRO A 111 -4.59 -10.27 20.10
C PRO A 111 -3.66 -11.03 21.04
N ALA A 112 -2.37 -10.68 21.07
CA ALA A 112 -1.39 -11.19 22.01
C ALA A 112 -1.33 -10.38 23.32
N ALA A 113 -1.99 -9.22 23.37
CA ALA A 113 -2.04 -8.29 24.50
C ALA A 113 -3.47 -8.24 25.06
N ASP A 114 -4.01 -9.39 25.46
CA ASP A 114 -5.23 -9.45 26.25
C ASP A 114 -5.01 -8.70 27.57
N GLY A 115 -5.56 -7.48 27.68
CA GLY A 115 -5.62 -6.72 28.93
C GLY A 115 -5.48 -5.21 28.86
N ILE A 116 -5.15 -4.59 27.71
CA ILE A 116 -4.97 -3.13 27.64
C ILE A 116 -6.23 -2.44 27.11
N PRO A 117 -6.86 -1.53 27.88
CA PRO A 117 -8.10 -0.89 27.47
C PRO A 117 -7.92 0.07 26.28
N PRO A 118 -8.94 0.20 25.40
CA PRO A 118 -8.85 1.00 24.17
C PRO A 118 -8.53 2.49 24.41
N SER A 119 -8.82 3.01 25.59
CA SER A 119 -8.62 4.42 25.97
C SER A 119 -7.15 4.85 26.01
N THR A 120 -6.21 3.90 26.15
CA THR A 120 -4.77 4.19 26.19
C THR A 120 -4.13 4.20 24.79
N ARG A 121 -4.88 3.81 23.74
CA ARG A 121 -4.35 3.60 22.38
C ARG A 121 -3.99 4.90 21.65
N SER A 122 -4.63 6.03 21.97
CA SER A 122 -4.35 7.33 21.34
C SER A 122 -3.11 8.03 21.93
N LEU A 123 -2.83 7.81 23.22
CA LEU A 123 -1.77 8.53 23.94
C LEU A 123 -0.36 8.12 23.49
N TYR A 124 -0.14 6.84 23.14
CA TYR A 124 1.16 6.37 22.66
C TYR A 124 1.49 6.78 21.21
N CYS A 125 0.50 7.09 20.38
CA CYS A 125 0.76 7.56 19.00
C CYS A 125 1.29 9.01 18.96
N GLY A 126 0.94 9.85 19.93
CA GLY A 126 1.41 11.24 19.98
C GLY A 126 2.85 11.40 20.50
N GLU A 127 3.26 10.54 21.43
CA GLU A 127 4.57 10.63 22.10
C GLU A 127 5.69 9.95 21.33
N ALA A 128 5.40 8.93 20.51
CA ALA A 128 6.43 8.21 19.74
C ALA A 128 6.98 9.00 18.53
N ILE A 129 6.36 10.12 18.14
CA ILE A 129 6.77 10.92 16.97
C ILE A 129 7.77 12.04 17.34
N ARG A 130 7.94 12.36 18.63
CA ARG A 130 8.93 13.36 19.07
C ARG A 130 9.87 12.73 20.09
N GLY A 131 11.14 12.54 19.70
CA GLY A 131 12.17 11.99 20.57
C GLY A 131 12.33 12.74 21.89
N ALA A 132 12.68 11.98 22.93
CA ALA A 132 12.93 12.35 24.34
C ALA A 132 11.66 12.80 25.12
N THR A 133 11.38 12.33 26.33
CA THR A 133 12.27 12.17 27.50
C THR A 133 11.58 11.26 28.52
N CYS A 134 12.35 10.45 29.25
CA CYS A 134 11.86 9.77 30.45
C CYS A 134 11.21 10.78 31.41
N ILE A 135 9.97 10.51 31.83
CA ILE A 135 9.45 11.05 33.09
C ILE A 135 9.04 9.85 33.95
N SER A 136 9.85 9.61 34.98
CA SER A 136 9.50 8.80 36.14
C SER A 136 8.17 9.28 36.70
N VAL A 137 7.24 8.36 36.95
CA VAL A 137 6.06 8.64 37.76
C VAL A 137 6.38 8.19 39.19
N ALA A 138 6.52 9.17 40.08
CA ALA A 138 6.26 9.05 41.52
C ALA A 138 5.25 10.14 41.87
#